data_AF-A0AAW9DLH2-F1
#
_entry.id   AF-A0AAW9DLH2-F1
#
_cell.length_a   1.000
_cell.length_b   1.000
_cell.length_c   1.000
_cell.angle_alpha   90.00
_cell.angle_beta   90.00
_cell.angle_gamma   90.00
#
_symmetry.space_group_name_H-M   'P 1'
#
loop_
_entity.id
_entity.type
_entity.pdbx_description
1 polymer ?
#
loop_
_entity_poly.entity_id
_entity_poly.type
_entity_poly.pdbx_seq_one_letter_code
_entity_poly.pdbx_strand_id
1 'polypeptide(L)'
;MAAVGRLDAGQGRGQTDPGLLRYEFGRFGDDRQAKLDLGDDPGDRSFDHPIALTQEICRLLAASAAVAVGVSGGKDSGAVAIAVDRHLRTIDHAGPRILIHADLGRVEWQDSLPACRRLAGALGWELVVVRRKAGDLLHRWEARWTNNVARYASLECVQMILPWSTPALRLVV
;
A
#
# COMPACT_ATOMS: atom_id res chain seq x y z
N MET A 1 21.73 16.29 5.26
CA MET A 1 22.70 16.61 4.19
C MET A 1 22.29 15.78 2.98
N ALA A 2 21.94 16.43 1.86
CA ALA A 2 21.27 15.81 0.72
C ALA A 2 22.26 15.08 -0.20
N ALA A 3 21.92 13.86 -0.64
CA ALA A 3 22.63 13.16 -1.70
C ALA A 3 21.73 13.07 -2.95
N VAL A 4 22.13 13.80 -3.99
CA VAL A 4 21.57 13.75 -5.35
C VAL A 4 22.32 12.67 -6.11
N GLY A 5 21.65 11.58 -6.50
CA GLY A 5 22.21 10.51 -7.33
C GLY A 5 22.01 10.81 -8.82
N ARG A 6 23.11 10.84 -9.57
CA ARG A 6 23.19 11.09 -11.03
C ARG A 6 22.78 9.85 -11.82
N LEU A 7 22.17 10.05 -12.99
CA LEU A 7 21.85 9.01 -13.98
C LEU A 7 22.95 8.96 -15.05
N ASP A 8 23.65 7.84 -15.19
CA ASP A 8 24.54 7.59 -16.33
C ASP A 8 23.87 6.64 -17.33
N ALA A 9 23.89 7.04 -18.61
CA ALA A 9 23.35 6.27 -19.73
C ALA A 9 24.44 5.35 -20.31
N GLY A 10 24.38 4.06 -19.97
CA GLY A 10 25.18 3.01 -20.61
C GLY A 10 24.37 2.26 -21.67
N GLN A 11 24.74 2.39 -22.95
CA GLN A 11 24.24 1.57 -24.05
C GLN A 11 24.86 0.16 -23.98
N GLY A 12 24.01 -0.88 -23.95
CA GLY A 12 24.41 -2.27 -24.15
C GLY A 12 23.19 -3.17 -24.34
N ARG A 13 23.02 -3.74 -25.53
CA ARG A 13 21.84 -4.48 -25.98
C ARG A 13 21.72 -5.85 -25.29
N GLY A 14 20.57 -6.08 -24.66
CA GLY A 14 20.04 -7.38 -24.24
C GLY A 14 18.57 -7.20 -23.90
N GLN A 15 17.68 -7.75 -24.73
CA GLN A 15 16.25 -7.45 -24.73
C GLN A 15 15.55 -7.97 -23.47
N THR A 16 15.22 -7.06 -22.55
CA THR A 16 14.36 -7.30 -21.38
C THR A 16 13.12 -6.41 -21.46
N ASP A 17 11.96 -7.01 -21.19
CA ASP A 17 10.63 -6.41 -21.16
C ASP A 17 10.58 -5.07 -20.38
N PRO A 18 10.20 -3.93 -20.99
CA PRO A 18 10.37 -2.59 -20.40
C PRO A 18 9.36 -2.24 -19.28
N GLY A 19 8.56 -3.19 -18.79
CA GLY A 19 7.42 -2.91 -17.90
C GLY A 19 7.59 -3.23 -16.41
N LEU A 20 8.58 -4.04 -16.02
CA LEU A 20 8.70 -4.51 -14.63
C LEU A 20 9.81 -3.74 -13.91
N LEU A 21 9.44 -2.71 -13.15
CA LEU A 21 10.36 -2.04 -12.23
C LEU A 21 10.76 -3.05 -11.14
N ARG A 22 11.95 -3.62 -11.25
CA ARG A 22 12.62 -4.32 -10.14
C ARG A 22 12.92 -3.29 -9.07
N TYR A 23 12.18 -3.35 -7.96
CA TYR A 23 12.55 -2.64 -6.74
C TYR A 23 13.62 -3.48 -6.04
N GLU A 24 14.83 -2.95 -5.94
CA GLU A 24 15.89 -3.55 -5.13
C GLU A 24 15.75 -3.07 -3.69
N PHE A 25 15.63 -4.01 -2.76
CA PHE A 25 15.61 -3.73 -1.33
C PHE A 25 16.95 -3.12 -0.91
N GLY A 26 16.95 -1.84 -0.55
CA GLY A 26 18.12 -1.18 0.03
C GLY A 26 18.50 -1.82 1.36
N ARG A 27 19.81 -2.04 1.58
CA ARG A 27 20.32 -2.50 2.88
C ARG A 27 20.10 -1.40 3.92
N PHE A 28 19.30 -1.66 4.94
CA PHE A 28 19.01 -0.71 6.01
C PHE A 28 20.06 -0.77 7.12
N GLY A 29 20.52 0.41 7.52
CA GLY A 29 21.36 0.65 8.70
C GLY A 29 20.52 0.81 9.97
N ASP A 30 21.13 0.38 11.08
CA ASP A 30 20.61 0.43 12.45
C ASP A 30 20.66 1.86 13.00
N ASP A 31 19.66 2.69 12.71
CA ASP A 31 19.48 3.98 13.40
C ASP A 31 18.16 3.97 14.18
N ARG A 32 18.29 3.79 15.48
CA ARG A 32 17.22 3.55 16.45
C ARG A 32 16.53 4.84 16.91
N GLN A 33 15.23 4.66 17.16
CA GLN A 33 14.37 5.35 18.14
C GLN A 33 14.04 6.83 17.92
N ALA A 34 12.83 7.07 17.40
CA ALA A 34 11.95 8.10 17.93
C ALA A 34 10.83 7.41 18.73
N LYS A 35 10.93 7.48 20.05
CA LYS A 35 9.93 6.97 20.98
C LYS A 35 8.70 7.88 20.92
N LEU A 36 7.58 7.37 20.43
CA LEU A 36 6.28 7.97 20.67
C LEU A 36 5.87 7.61 22.10
N ASP A 37 5.99 8.57 23.01
CA ASP A 37 5.42 8.46 24.35
C ASP A 37 3.88 8.52 24.26
N LEU A 38 3.28 7.37 23.96
CA LEU A 38 1.88 7.09 24.27
C LEU A 38 1.82 6.84 25.77
N GLY A 39 1.18 7.74 26.51
CA GLY A 39 1.18 7.77 27.98
C GLY A 39 0.84 6.43 28.64
N ASP A 40 1.62 6.12 29.68
CA ASP A 40 1.39 5.01 30.62
C ASP A 40 0.17 5.33 31.50
N ASP A 41 -0.97 4.70 31.20
CA ASP A 41 -2.15 4.65 32.09
C ASP A 41 -2.09 3.31 32.86
N PRO A 42 -2.16 3.28 34.21
CA PRO A 42 -1.94 2.06 35.00
C PRO A 42 -3.16 1.12 35.04
N GLY A 43 -4.04 1.21 34.06
CA GLY A 43 -5.18 0.31 33.89
C GLY A 43 -4.92 -0.66 32.75
N ASP A 44 -4.68 -1.93 33.08
CA ASP A 44 -4.70 -3.05 32.14
C ASP A 44 -5.99 -3.02 31.28
N ARG A 45 -5.85 -2.46 30.08
CA ARG A 45 -6.77 -2.66 28.95
C ARG A 45 -5.92 -3.05 27.76
N SER A 46 -5.19 -4.14 27.90
CA SER A 46 -4.67 -4.91 26.77
C SER A 46 -5.87 -5.47 26.00
N PHE A 47 -6.55 -4.62 25.22
CA PHE A 47 -7.24 -5.11 24.05
C PHE A 47 -6.16 -5.60 23.08
N ASP A 48 -5.68 -6.82 23.33
CA ASP A 48 -5.01 -7.59 22.30
C ASP A 48 -6.05 -7.79 21.22
N HIS A 49 -5.95 -6.97 20.18
CA HIS A 49 -6.66 -7.18 18.93
C HIS A 49 -5.74 -8.04 18.07
N PRO A 50 -5.82 -9.38 18.18
CA PRO A 50 -4.95 -10.26 17.41
C PRO A 50 -5.21 -10.04 15.92
N ILE A 51 -4.12 -9.94 15.16
CA ILE A 51 -4.23 -10.04 13.71
C ILE A 51 -4.62 -11.48 13.36
N ALA A 52 -5.50 -11.65 12.37
CA ALA A 52 -5.89 -12.97 11.92
C ALA A 52 -4.74 -13.62 11.14
N LEU A 53 -4.33 -14.83 11.53
CA LEU A 53 -3.23 -15.57 10.92
C LEU A 53 -3.70 -16.96 10.48
N THR A 54 -3.27 -17.36 9.28
CA THR A 54 -3.37 -18.75 8.82
C THR A 54 -2.04 -19.46 9.02
N GLN A 55 -2.04 -20.79 9.01
CA GLN A 55 -0.81 -21.57 9.10
C GLN A 55 0.18 -21.24 7.98
N GLU A 56 -0.32 -20.91 6.79
CA GLU A 56 0.51 -20.50 5.65
C GLU A 56 1.22 -19.17 5.94
N ILE A 57 0.50 -18.17 6.44
CA ILE A 57 1.08 -16.88 6.83
C ILE A 57 2.13 -17.06 7.93
N CYS A 58 1.84 -17.89 8.94
CA CYS A 58 2.83 -18.19 9.99
C CYS A 58 4.13 -18.78 9.42
N ARG A 59 4.04 -19.69 8.43
CA ARG A 59 5.23 -20.25 7.76
C ARG A 59 6.01 -19.20 6.99
N LEU A 60 5.32 -18.30 6.29
CA LEU A 60 5.96 -17.20 5.55
C LEU A 60 6.66 -16.22 6.51
N LEU A 61 6.02 -15.87 7.63
CA LEU A 61 6.61 -15.00 8.64
C LEU A 61 7.84 -15.62 9.31
N ALA A 62 7.80 -16.93 9.59
CA ALA A 62 8.95 -17.68 10.11
C ALA A 62 10.12 -17.73 9.10
N ALA A 63 9.82 -17.70 7.80
CA ALA A 63 10.81 -17.59 6.74
C ALA A 63 11.29 -16.14 6.49
N SER A 64 10.95 -15.19 7.37
CA SER A 64 11.28 -13.76 7.22
C SER A 64 10.79 -13.15 5.90
N ALA A 65 9.64 -13.60 5.40
CA ALA A 65 9.01 -13.03 4.21
C ALA A 65 8.70 -11.53 4.40
N ALA A 66 8.76 -10.76 3.32
CA ALA A 66 8.42 -9.34 3.37
C ALA A 66 6.94 -9.13 3.74
N VAL A 67 6.68 -8.13 4.59
CA VAL A 67 5.34 -7.74 5.02
C VAL A 67 5.01 -6.36 4.49
N ALA A 68 3.91 -6.28 3.74
CA ALA A 68 3.39 -5.03 3.19
C ALA A 68 1.98 -4.75 3.73
N VAL A 69 1.74 -3.54 4.23
CA VAL A 69 0.42 -3.11 4.71
C VAL A 69 -0.09 -1.93 3.89
N GLY A 70 -1.28 -2.09 3.31
CA GLY A 70 -1.96 -1.01 2.61
C GLY A 70 -2.53 0.03 3.58
N VAL A 71 -2.20 1.32 3.37
CA VAL A 71 -2.65 2.44 4.20
C VAL A 71 -3.31 3.53 3.37
N SER A 72 -4.45 4.04 3.85
CA SER A 72 -5.26 5.06 3.14
C SER A 72 -5.21 6.44 3.78
N GLY A 73 -4.56 6.58 4.94
CA GLY A 73 -4.64 7.76 5.80
C GLY A 73 -5.84 7.74 6.75
N GLY A 74 -6.72 6.73 6.62
CA GLY A 74 -7.82 6.48 7.55
C GLY A 74 -7.40 5.71 8.81
N LYS A 75 -8.18 5.88 9.89
CA LYS A 75 -7.91 5.29 11.22
C LYS A 75 -7.82 3.77 11.18
N ASP A 76 -8.71 3.10 10.45
CA ASP A 76 -8.78 1.63 10.42
C ASP A 76 -7.52 1.03 9.82
N SER A 77 -7.05 1.58 8.69
CA SER A 77 -5.80 1.14 8.07
C SER A 77 -4.58 1.40 8.96
N GLY A 78 -4.60 2.49 9.73
CA GLY A 78 -3.58 2.79 10.74
C GLY A 78 -3.59 1.80 11.91
N ALA A 79 -4.77 1.46 12.41
CA ALA A 79 -4.92 0.47 13.48
C ALA A 79 -4.40 -0.91 13.04
N VAL A 80 -4.70 -1.33 11.80
CA VAL A 80 -4.15 -2.56 11.22
C VAL A 80 -2.62 -2.52 11.17
N ALA A 81 -2.03 -1.43 10.66
CA ALA A 81 -0.57 -1.31 10.59
C ALA A 81 0.11 -1.39 11.97
N ILE A 82 -0.49 -0.76 12.99
CA ILE A 82 -0.01 -0.80 14.38
C ILE A 82 -0.13 -2.22 14.96
N ALA A 83 -1.25 -2.90 14.73
CA ALA A 83 -1.44 -4.28 15.20
C ALA A 83 -0.45 -5.24 14.55
N VAL A 84 -0.18 -5.08 13.25
CA VAL A 84 0.83 -5.86 12.52
C VAL A 84 2.23 -5.57 13.08
N ASP A 85 2.63 -4.31 13.25
CA ASP A 85 3.95 -3.99 13.80
C ASP A 85 4.16 -4.59 15.19
N ARG A 86 3.14 -4.51 16.06
CA ARG A 86 3.17 -5.17 17.38
C ARG A 86 3.40 -6.66 17.25
N HIS A 87 2.63 -7.35 16.42
CA HIS A 87 2.77 -8.78 16.22
C HIS A 87 4.16 -9.16 15.68
N LEU A 88 4.67 -8.43 14.68
CA LEU A 88 5.99 -8.68 14.10
C LEU A 88 7.12 -8.48 15.11
N ARG A 89 6.98 -7.54 16.04
CA ARG A 89 7.93 -7.37 17.15
C ARG A 89 7.86 -8.53 18.14
N THR A 90 6.67 -9.02 18.47
CA THR A 90 6.49 -10.16 19.39
C THR A 90 7.17 -11.43 18.88
N ILE A 91 7.16 -11.67 17.57
CA ILE A 91 7.79 -12.85 16.96
C ILE A 91 9.24 -12.61 16.51
N ASP A 92 9.83 -11.46 16.84
CA ASP A 92 11.17 -11.02 16.41
C ASP A 92 11.40 -11.16 14.88
N HIS A 93 10.42 -10.71 14.10
CA HIS A 93 10.44 -10.87 12.65
C HIS A 93 11.55 -10.03 12.01
N ALA A 94 12.51 -10.68 11.36
CA ALA A 94 13.65 -10.03 10.70
C ALA A 94 13.39 -9.61 9.24
N GLY A 95 12.23 -9.92 8.67
CA GLY A 95 11.90 -9.62 7.27
C GLY A 95 11.61 -8.14 7.00
N PRO A 96 11.68 -7.69 5.73
CA PRO A 96 11.37 -6.32 5.34
C PRO A 96 9.92 -5.93 5.64
N ARG A 97 9.71 -4.66 6.02
CA ARG A 97 8.40 -4.12 6.40
C ARG A 97 8.13 -2.81 5.65
N ILE A 98 7.03 -2.75 4.92
CA ILE A 98 6.66 -1.57 4.13
C ILE A 98 5.19 -1.21 4.30
N LEU A 99 4.93 0.09 4.25
CA LEU A 99 3.58 0.64 4.07
C LEU A 99 3.38 0.99 2.61
N ILE A 100 2.22 0.66 2.05
CA ILE A 100 1.87 0.99 0.67
C ILE A 100 0.66 1.90 0.68
N HIS A 101 0.81 3.08 0.07
CA HIS A 101 -0.26 4.04 -0.09
C HIS A 101 -0.57 4.25 -1.58
N ALA A 102 -1.84 4.09 -1.95
CA ALA A 102 -2.31 4.35 -3.32
C ALA A 102 -2.83 5.78 -3.39
N ASP A 103 -2.04 6.66 -4.02
CA ASP A 103 -2.40 8.07 -4.20
C ASP A 103 -3.46 8.18 -5.31
N LEU A 104 -4.61 8.74 -4.96
CA LEU A 104 -5.79 8.80 -5.83
C LEU A 104 -5.85 10.08 -6.65
N GLY A 105 -4.86 10.98 -6.50
CA GLY A 105 -4.82 12.29 -7.13
C GLY A 105 -5.90 13.21 -6.57
N ARG A 106 -6.63 13.90 -7.45
CA ARG A 106 -7.50 15.02 -7.06
C ARG A 106 -8.66 14.71 -6.13
N VAL A 107 -9.06 13.44 -6.03
CA VAL A 107 -10.15 13.00 -5.14
C VAL A 107 -9.69 12.62 -3.75
N GLU A 108 -8.37 12.60 -3.54
CA GLU A 108 -7.82 12.23 -2.27
C GLU A 108 -8.02 13.33 -1.23
N TRP A 109 -8.28 12.93 0.01
CA TRP A 109 -8.33 13.88 1.11
C TRP A 109 -6.92 14.46 1.33
N GLN A 110 -6.83 15.78 1.47
CA GLN A 110 -5.56 16.50 1.58
C GLN A 110 -4.63 15.97 2.70
N ASP A 111 -5.22 15.45 3.78
CA ASP A 111 -4.45 14.93 4.93
C ASP A 111 -4.14 13.43 4.84
N SER A 112 -4.60 12.71 3.82
CA SER A 112 -4.37 11.26 3.68
C SER A 112 -2.87 10.93 3.61
N LEU A 113 -2.15 11.51 2.65
CA LEU A 113 -0.71 11.29 2.51
C LEU A 113 0.09 11.81 3.72
N PRO A 114 -0.16 13.02 4.27
CA PRO A 114 0.44 13.45 5.53
C PRO A 114 0.21 12.47 6.69
N ALA A 115 -0.99 11.91 6.83
CA ALA A 115 -1.30 10.91 7.85
C ALA A 115 -0.50 9.62 7.64
N CYS A 116 -0.43 9.11 6.41
CA CYS A 116 0.40 7.94 6.07
C CYS A 116 1.88 8.17 6.40
N ARG A 117 2.42 9.37 6.13
CA ARG A 117 3.82 9.71 6.45
C ARG A 117 4.07 9.74 7.95
N ARG A 118 3.15 10.31 8.73
CA ARG A 118 3.24 10.29 10.21
C ARG A 118 3.22 8.86 10.75
N LEU A 119 2.34 8.01 10.22
CA LEU A 119 2.27 6.60 10.57
C LEU A 119 3.57 5.86 10.22
N ALA A 120 4.13 6.08 9.04
CA ALA A 120 5.39 5.49 8.62
C ALA A 120 6.55 5.88 9.57
N GLY A 121 6.65 7.17 9.90
CA GLY A 121 7.63 7.68 10.85
C GLY A 121 7.44 7.11 12.27
N ALA A 122 6.19 6.94 12.70
CA ALA A 122 5.85 6.34 13.99
C ALA A 122 6.28 4.87 14.10
N LEU A 123 6.08 4.10 13.03
CA LEU A 123 6.43 2.68 12.99
C LEU A 123 7.91 2.43 12.65
N GLY A 124 8.57 3.41 12.03
CA GLY A 124 9.92 3.25 11.46
C GLY A 124 9.94 2.42 10.18
N TRP A 125 8.83 2.40 9.43
CA TRP A 125 8.67 1.61 8.21
C TRP A 125 8.82 2.49 6.97
N GLU A 126 9.28 1.92 5.86
CA GLU A 126 9.29 2.62 4.57
C GLU A 126 7.86 2.84 4.05
N LEU A 127 7.58 4.03 3.52
CA LEU A 127 6.30 4.33 2.86
C LEU A 127 6.48 4.39 1.35
N VAL A 128 5.91 3.41 0.66
CA VAL A 128 5.82 3.36 -0.80
C VAL A 128 4.52 4.04 -1.24
N VAL A 129 4.65 5.16 -1.98
CA VAL A 129 3.50 5.87 -2.56
C VAL A 129 3.37 5.48 -4.03
N VAL A 130 2.28 4.79 -4.36
CA VAL A 130 1.99 4.34 -5.73
C VAL A 130 1.05 5.32 -6.40
N ARG A 131 1.48 5.84 -7.55
CA ARG A 131 0.69 6.73 -8.41
C ARG A 131 0.48 6.10 -9.76
N ARG A 132 -0.74 6.25 -10.30
CA ARG A 132 -1.07 5.79 -11.64
C ARG A 132 -0.54 6.78 -12.68
N LYS A 133 0.25 6.30 -13.65
CA LYS A 133 0.80 7.12 -14.75
C LYS A 133 -0.26 7.62 -15.73
N ALA A 134 -1.31 6.84 -15.96
CA ALA A 134 -2.38 7.14 -16.92
C ALA A 134 -3.50 8.04 -16.35
N GLY A 135 -3.14 8.97 -15.46
CA GLY A 135 -4.06 9.85 -14.75
C GLY A 135 -4.62 9.28 -13.45
N ASP A 136 -5.30 10.15 -12.70
CA ASP A 136 -5.86 9.90 -11.37
C ASP A 136 -7.10 8.98 -11.39
N LEU A 137 -7.74 8.80 -10.23
CA LEU A 137 -8.91 7.93 -10.09
C LEU A 137 -10.10 8.42 -10.94
N LEU A 138 -10.32 9.73 -11.06
CA LEU A 138 -11.43 10.24 -11.83
C LEU A 138 -11.20 10.10 -13.33
N HIS A 139 -9.98 10.31 -13.83
CA HIS A 139 -9.64 9.99 -15.23
C HIS A 139 -9.94 8.52 -15.54
N ARG A 140 -9.63 7.62 -14.59
CA ARG A 140 -9.97 6.20 -14.73
C ARG A 140 -11.48 5.99 -14.81
N TRP A 141 -12.27 6.67 -13.98
CA TRP A 141 -13.73 6.55 -13.98
C TRP A 141 -14.36 7.12 -15.25
N GLU A 142 -13.93 8.28 -15.72
CA GLU A 142 -14.39 8.90 -16.98
C GLU A 142 -14.09 7.99 -18.19
N ALA A 143 -12.89 7.42 -18.26
CA ALA A 143 -12.53 6.46 -19.30
C ALA A 143 -13.39 5.19 -19.25
N ARG A 144 -13.63 4.63 -18.06
CA ARG A 144 -14.51 3.46 -17.90
C ARG A 144 -15.95 3.78 -18.28
N TRP A 145 -16.45 4.94 -17.89
CA TRP A 145 -17.79 5.40 -18.24
C TRP A 145 -17.96 5.47 -19.76
N THR A 146 -17.07 6.19 -20.43
CA THR A 146 -17.11 6.35 -21.90
C THR A 146 -17.11 5.00 -22.61
N ASN A 147 -16.22 4.09 -22.19
CA ASN A 147 -16.13 2.75 -22.78
C ASN A 147 -17.40 1.91 -22.52
N ASN A 148 -17.98 1.99 -21.33
CA ASN A 148 -19.16 1.21 -20.97
C ASN A 148 -20.45 1.76 -21.63
N VAL A 149 -20.55 3.08 -21.82
CA VAL A 149 -21.64 3.68 -22.62
C VAL A 149 -21.56 3.21 -24.07
N ALA A 150 -20.36 3.20 -24.66
CA ALA A 150 -20.15 2.71 -26.03
C ALA A 150 -20.58 1.23 -26.17
N ARG A 151 -20.17 0.36 -25.25
CA ARG A 151 -20.56 -1.07 -25.22
C ARG A 151 -22.05 -1.28 -25.09
N TYR A 152 -22.70 -0.51 -24.21
CA TYR A 152 -24.14 -0.61 -24.04
C TYR A 152 -24.88 -0.15 -25.30
N ALA A 153 -24.42 0.95 -25.93
CA ALA A 153 -24.97 1.44 -27.18
C ALA A 153 -24.76 0.48 -28.35
N SER A 154 -23.65 -0.27 -28.39
CA SER A 154 -23.38 -1.31 -29.38
C SER A 154 -24.04 -2.66 -29.05
N LEU A 155 -24.81 -2.74 -27.96
CA LEU A 155 -25.46 -3.97 -27.45
C LEU A 155 -24.46 -5.10 -27.15
N GLU A 156 -23.20 -4.77 -26.88
CA GLU A 156 -22.16 -5.71 -26.42
C GLU A 156 -22.37 -6.17 -24.97
N CYS A 157 -23.20 -5.46 -24.19
CA CYS A 157 -23.59 -5.86 -22.85
C CYS A 157 -25.07 -5.55 -22.57
N VAL A 158 -25.72 -6.45 -21.83
CA VAL A 158 -27.16 -6.35 -21.52
C VAL A 158 -27.48 -5.19 -20.56
N GLN A 159 -26.51 -4.79 -19.73
CA GLN A 159 -26.68 -3.73 -18.75
C GLN A 159 -25.50 -2.76 -18.78
N MET A 160 -25.78 -1.49 -18.46
CA MET A 160 -24.75 -0.47 -18.36
C MET A 160 -23.83 -0.72 -17.15
N ILE A 161 -22.55 -0.94 -17.44
CA ILE A 161 -21.53 -1.15 -16.41
C ILE A 161 -21.07 0.20 -15.85
N LEU A 162 -21.17 0.37 -14.53
CA LEU A 162 -20.75 1.62 -13.86
C LEU A 162 -19.20 1.76 -13.81
N PRO A 163 -18.68 2.99 -13.69
CA PRO A 163 -17.23 3.23 -13.75
C PRO A 163 -16.47 2.82 -12.47
N TRP A 164 -17.17 2.63 -11.35
CA TRP A 164 -16.62 2.06 -10.12
C TRP A 164 -16.87 0.54 -10.01
N SER A 165 -16.21 -0.09 -9.05
CA SER A 165 -16.42 -1.52 -8.79
C SER A 165 -17.70 -1.72 -7.99
N THR A 166 -18.70 -2.38 -8.58
CA THR A 166 -19.90 -2.84 -7.87
C THR A 166 -19.95 -4.36 -7.92
N PRO A 167 -19.65 -5.08 -6.82
CA PRO A 167 -19.60 -6.54 -6.81
C PRO A 167 -20.89 -7.20 -7.33
N ALA A 168 -22.05 -6.63 -6.99
CA ALA A 168 -23.37 -7.11 -7.43
C ALA A 168 -23.62 -7.00 -8.94
N LEU A 169 -22.84 -6.19 -9.67
CA LEU A 169 -22.98 -5.97 -11.11
C LEU A 169 -21.91 -6.71 -11.93
N ARG A 170 -21.13 -7.62 -11.32
CA ARG A 170 -20.06 -8.37 -12.00
C ARG A 170 -20.54 -9.60 -12.76
N LEU A 171 -21.78 -10.05 -12.56
CA LEU A 171 -22.29 -11.34 -13.05
C LEU A 171 -23.38 -11.16 -14.12
N VAL A 172 -23.06 -10.48 -15.20
CA VAL A 172 -23.94 -10.44 -16.37
C VAL A 172 -23.09 -10.71 -17.60
N VAL A 173 -22.81 -12.01 -17.79
CA VAL A 173 -22.40 -12.60 -19.07
C VAL A 173 -23.57 -13.47 -19.52
#